data_AF-A0A8E0V4X7-F1
#
_entry.id   AF-A0A8E0V4X7-F1
#
_cell.length_a   1.000
_cell.length_b   1.000
_cell.length_c   1.000
_cell.angle_alpha   90.00
_cell.angle_beta   90.00
_cell.angle_gamma   90.00
#
_symmetry.space_group_name_H-M   'P 1'
#
loop_
_entity.id
_entity.type
_entity.pdbx_description
1 polymer ?
#
loop_
_entity_poly.entity_id
_entity_poly.type
_entity_poly.pdbx_seq_one_letter_code
_entity_poly.pdbx_strand_id
1 'polypeptide(L)'
;MKLTTASILLAASSALAVPTNIKRDSYIQISDLWAKAGPSSPGAFMHFVVTDPNYPEDTPTDCNLIWTYGDLPKSNARCNNGEYYIKFPNGAPDFNWFTLELQRVSGSIPEDGHVLLSSNANGAAPGTKWICVNDPQPGIEISCSYDGVLQMDVS
;
A
#
# COMPACT_ATOMS: atom_id res chain seq x y z
N MET A 1 19.17 -76.25 8.48
CA MET A 1 18.55 -74.94 8.79
C MET A 1 18.50 -74.11 7.53
N LYS A 2 17.32 -73.63 7.11
CA LYS A 2 17.16 -72.65 6.03
C LYS A 2 16.71 -71.35 6.69
N LEU A 3 17.54 -70.31 6.61
CA LEU A 3 17.22 -68.96 7.09
C LEU A 3 16.63 -68.17 5.92
N THR A 4 15.38 -67.78 6.05
CA THR A 4 14.67 -66.96 5.06
C THR A 4 14.69 -65.51 5.54
N THR A 5 15.49 -64.67 4.91
CA THR A 5 15.55 -63.23 5.18
C THR A 5 14.48 -62.51 4.35
N ALA A 6 13.52 -61.87 5.03
CA ALA A 6 12.52 -61.00 4.43
C ALA A 6 13.01 -59.55 4.44
N SER A 7 13.22 -58.96 3.26
CA SER A 7 13.60 -57.56 3.09
C SER A 7 12.36 -56.67 3.13
N ILE A 8 12.32 -55.72 4.07
CA ILE A 8 11.28 -54.71 4.19
C ILE A 8 11.71 -53.49 3.37
N LEU A 9 11.02 -53.22 2.25
CA LEU A 9 11.21 -52.02 1.44
C LEU A 9 10.50 -50.83 2.10
N LEU A 10 11.27 -49.88 2.63
CA LEU A 10 10.77 -48.58 3.07
C LEU A 10 10.48 -47.73 1.83
N ALA A 11 9.20 -47.54 1.49
CA ALA A 11 8.79 -46.59 0.46
C ALA A 11 8.91 -45.17 1.03
N ALA A 12 9.94 -44.43 0.63
CA ALA A 12 10.06 -43.01 0.91
C ALA A 12 9.05 -42.25 0.04
N SER A 13 7.94 -41.82 0.63
CA SER A 13 6.99 -40.93 -0.04
C SER A 13 7.57 -39.52 -0.09
N SER A 14 8.19 -39.16 -1.20
CA SER A 14 8.55 -37.78 -1.51
C SER A 14 7.27 -36.98 -1.72
N ALA A 15 6.88 -36.16 -0.74
CA ALA A 15 5.86 -35.14 -0.96
C ALA A 15 6.42 -34.09 -1.92
N LEU A 16 5.99 -34.16 -3.19
CA LEU A 16 6.27 -33.11 -4.16
C LEU A 16 5.44 -31.90 -3.76
N ALA A 17 6.08 -30.87 -3.21
CA ALA A 17 5.48 -29.54 -3.07
C ALA A 17 5.18 -29.03 -4.48
N VAL A 18 3.93 -29.20 -4.91
CA VAL A 18 3.47 -28.64 -6.18
C VAL A 18 3.45 -27.12 -6.00
N PRO A 19 4.18 -26.33 -6.81
CA PRO A 19 4.06 -24.89 -6.77
C PRO A 19 2.61 -24.54 -7.08
N THR A 20 1.89 -24.01 -6.09
CA THR A 20 0.60 -23.37 -6.33
C THR A 20 0.90 -22.15 -7.18
N ASN A 21 0.56 -22.20 -8.47
CA ASN A 21 0.52 -21.04 -9.35
C ASN A 21 -0.60 -20.11 -8.86
N ILE A 22 -0.38 -19.42 -7.74
CA ILE A 22 -1.25 -18.33 -7.31
C ILE A 22 -1.00 -17.22 -8.33
N LYS A 23 -2.02 -16.93 -9.13
CA LYS A 23 -1.99 -15.80 -10.05
C LYS A 23 -1.84 -14.54 -9.19
N ARG A 24 -0.66 -13.93 -9.22
CA ARG A 24 -0.40 -12.66 -8.56
C ARG A 24 -0.81 -11.54 -9.50
N ASP A 25 -1.73 -10.71 -9.06
CA ASP A 25 -1.91 -9.40 -9.66
C ASP A 25 -0.71 -8.52 -9.29
N SER A 26 -0.31 -7.65 -10.22
CA SER A 26 0.90 -6.84 -10.09
C SER A 26 0.63 -5.45 -9.52
N TYR A 27 -0.56 -5.24 -8.95
CA TYR A 27 -0.98 -3.93 -8.47
C TYR A 27 -2.00 -4.04 -7.33
N ILE A 28 -2.06 -3.00 -6.51
CA ILE A 28 -3.16 -2.71 -5.58
C ILE A 28 -3.91 -1.46 -6.06
N GLN A 29 -5.18 -1.33 -5.64
CA GLN A 29 -6.03 -0.18 -5.96
C GLN A 29 -6.13 0.76 -4.76
N ILE A 30 -5.91 2.04 -5.01
CA ILE A 30 -6.06 3.11 -4.04
C ILE A 30 -7.20 4.02 -4.52
N SER A 31 -8.25 4.12 -3.71
CA SER A 31 -9.43 4.94 -3.97
C SER A 31 -9.65 5.97 -2.85
N ASP A 32 -10.51 6.95 -3.09
CA ASP A 32 -10.78 8.06 -2.14
C ASP A 32 -9.50 8.73 -1.60
N LEU A 33 -8.48 8.86 -2.45
CA LEU A 33 -7.20 9.42 -2.03
C LEU A 33 -7.28 10.95 -1.97
N TRP A 34 -7.17 11.50 -0.78
CA TRP A 34 -7.09 12.94 -0.55
C TRP A 34 -6.19 13.29 0.63
N ALA A 35 -5.70 14.53 0.63
CA ALA A 35 -4.89 15.07 1.71
C ALA A 35 -5.16 16.57 1.90
N LYS A 36 -5.07 17.06 3.13
CA LYS A 36 -5.24 18.48 3.45
C LYS A 36 -4.31 18.90 4.57
N ALA A 37 -3.78 20.10 4.48
CA ALA A 37 -3.00 20.72 5.53
C ALA A 37 -3.55 22.10 5.89
N GLY A 38 -3.43 22.46 7.16
CA GLY A 38 -3.78 23.77 7.68
C GLY A 38 -2.86 24.20 8.82
N PRO A 39 -3.04 25.43 9.35
CA PRO A 39 -2.06 26.08 10.23
C PRO A 39 -2.02 25.51 11.67
N SER A 40 -3.05 24.77 12.09
CA SER A 40 -3.12 24.15 13.42
C SER A 40 -2.26 22.89 13.48
N SER A 41 -1.52 22.61 14.56
CA SER A 41 -0.88 21.29 14.73
C SER A 41 -1.86 20.27 15.33
N PRO A 42 -1.96 19.02 14.83
CA PRO A 42 -1.14 18.41 13.78
C PRO A 42 -1.42 18.93 12.36
N GLY A 43 -2.66 19.26 11.99
CA GLY A 43 -2.90 20.08 10.78
C GLY A 43 -2.81 19.39 9.44
N ALA A 44 -1.99 18.35 9.28
CA ALA A 44 -1.98 17.51 8.09
C ALA A 44 -2.83 16.25 8.30
N PHE A 45 -3.63 15.94 7.28
CA PHE A 45 -4.51 14.79 7.21
C PHE A 45 -4.39 14.15 5.84
N MET A 46 -4.37 12.82 5.77
CA MET A 46 -4.47 12.06 4.53
C MET A 46 -5.38 10.87 4.75
N HIS A 47 -6.18 10.59 3.73
CA HIS A 47 -7.11 9.48 3.68
C HIS A 47 -7.00 8.81 2.31
N PHE A 48 -7.17 7.49 2.32
CA PHE A 48 -7.40 6.68 1.13
C PHE A 48 -7.91 5.31 1.55
N VAL A 49 -8.45 4.56 0.59
CA VAL A 49 -8.92 3.18 0.75
C VAL A 49 -8.10 2.26 -0.14
N VAL A 50 -7.57 1.19 0.44
CA VAL A 50 -6.81 0.15 -0.27
C VAL A 50 -7.72 -1.05 -0.56
N THR A 51 -7.70 -1.50 -1.80
CA THR A 51 -8.26 -2.79 -2.24
C THR A 51 -7.16 -3.59 -2.92
N ASP A 52 -6.96 -4.83 -2.47
CA ASP A 52 -5.91 -5.70 -2.95
C ASP A 52 -6.48 -6.92 -3.69
N PRO A 53 -6.31 -7.01 -5.03
CA PRO A 53 -6.74 -8.16 -5.82
C PRO A 53 -6.07 -9.49 -5.43
N ASN A 54 -4.87 -9.47 -4.84
CA ASN A 54 -4.18 -10.66 -4.38
C ASN A 54 -4.81 -11.28 -3.12
N TYR A 55 -5.65 -10.51 -2.41
CA TYR A 55 -6.36 -10.92 -1.21
C TYR A 55 -7.85 -10.58 -1.33
N PRO A 56 -8.60 -11.30 -2.20
CA PRO A 56 -10.00 -10.97 -2.51
C PRO A 56 -10.96 -11.16 -1.33
N GLU A 57 -10.53 -11.87 -0.28
CA GLU A 57 -11.30 -12.04 0.96
C GLU A 57 -11.13 -10.85 1.92
N ASP A 58 -10.13 -9.99 1.69
CA ASP A 58 -9.92 -8.80 2.50
C ASP A 58 -11.01 -7.76 2.16
N THR A 59 -11.59 -7.17 3.20
CA THR A 59 -12.48 -6.02 3.01
C THR A 59 -11.61 -4.80 2.64
N PRO A 60 -12.01 -3.96 1.67
CA PRO A 60 -11.34 -2.69 1.41
C PRO A 60 -11.10 -1.93 2.70
N THR A 61 -9.86 -1.49 2.93
CA THR A 61 -9.45 -0.90 4.22
C THR A 61 -9.18 0.59 4.07
N ASP A 62 -9.76 1.38 4.97
CA ASP A 62 -9.36 2.77 5.12
C ASP A 62 -7.95 2.90 5.69
N CYS A 63 -7.25 3.92 5.24
CA CYS A 63 -5.92 4.30 5.67
C CYS A 63 -5.96 5.78 6.01
N ASN A 64 -5.76 6.10 7.29
CA ASN A 64 -5.89 7.46 7.80
C ASN A 64 -4.59 7.87 8.49
N LEU A 65 -4.09 9.04 8.11
CA LEU A 65 -2.89 9.63 8.68
C LEU A 65 -3.21 11.01 9.24
N ILE A 66 -2.68 11.30 10.43
CA ILE A 66 -2.70 12.62 11.05
C ILE A 66 -1.30 12.91 11.59
N TRP A 67 -0.71 14.02 11.16
CA TRP A 67 0.65 14.42 11.55
C TRP A 67 0.86 15.92 11.36
N THR A 68 2.01 16.46 11.81
CA THR A 68 2.38 17.86 11.58
C THR A 68 2.81 18.08 10.13
N TYR A 69 2.20 19.03 9.42
CA TYR A 69 2.62 19.33 8.04
C TYR A 69 4.09 19.76 7.98
N GLY A 70 4.85 19.21 7.03
CA GLY A 70 6.31 19.37 6.94
C GLY A 70 7.12 18.35 7.75
N ASP A 71 6.49 17.60 8.66
CA ASP A 71 7.13 16.49 9.38
C ASP A 71 6.75 15.13 8.78
N LEU A 72 7.49 14.09 9.18
CA LEU A 72 7.14 12.71 8.86
C LEU A 72 5.98 12.21 9.76
N PRO A 73 5.02 11.45 9.21
CA PRO A 73 4.11 10.66 10.02
C PRO A 73 4.85 9.65 10.90
N LYS A 74 4.13 9.06 11.87
CA LYS A 74 4.70 8.02 12.73
C LYS A 74 5.24 6.86 11.89
N SER A 75 6.44 6.37 12.23
CA SER A 75 7.13 5.32 11.47
C SER A 75 6.38 3.98 11.42
N ASN A 76 5.42 3.75 12.32
CA ASN A 76 4.57 2.57 12.35
C ASN A 76 3.12 2.86 11.90
N ALA A 77 2.89 3.93 11.14
CA ALA A 77 1.57 4.24 10.60
C ALA A 77 1.08 3.11 9.69
N ARG A 78 -0.20 2.75 9.84
CA ARG A 78 -0.82 1.62 9.15
C ARG A 78 -2.24 1.95 8.72
N CYS A 79 -2.72 1.20 7.73
CA CYS A 79 -4.15 1.12 7.43
C CYS A 79 -4.93 0.48 8.59
N ASN A 80 -6.24 0.69 8.64
CA ASN A 80 -7.09 0.30 9.76
C ASN A 80 -7.11 -1.21 10.03
N ASN A 81 -7.01 -2.03 8.99
CA ASN A 81 -6.89 -3.49 9.12
C ASN A 81 -5.50 -3.95 9.63
N GLY A 82 -4.52 -3.05 9.69
CA GLY A 82 -3.17 -3.31 10.16
C GLY A 82 -2.26 -4.03 9.16
N GLU A 83 -2.73 -4.30 7.95
CA GLU A 83 -2.03 -5.15 6.97
C GLU A 83 -1.01 -4.41 6.13
N TYR A 84 -1.17 -3.09 5.97
CA TYR A 84 -0.25 -2.25 5.22
C TYR A 84 0.40 -1.21 6.14
N TYR A 85 1.73 -1.13 6.08
CA TYR A 85 2.44 0.07 6.52
C TYR A 85 2.29 1.16 5.47
N ILE A 86 2.18 2.39 5.95
CA ILE A 86 2.14 3.59 5.12
C ILE A 86 3.44 4.35 5.32
N LYS A 87 4.21 4.54 4.25
CA LYS A 87 5.54 5.17 4.33
C LYS A 87 5.75 6.24 3.27
N PHE A 88 6.72 7.11 3.55
CA PHE A 88 7.16 8.20 2.69
C PHE A 88 8.68 8.10 2.53
N PRO A 89 9.17 7.25 1.60
CA PRO A 89 10.60 6.91 1.52
C PRO A 89 11.51 8.08 1.15
N ASN A 90 10.93 9.17 0.61
CA ASN A 90 11.66 10.39 0.24
C ASN A 90 11.58 11.51 1.29
N GLY A 91 11.12 11.19 2.51
CA GLY A 91 10.99 12.17 3.60
C GLY A 91 9.56 12.65 3.80
N ALA A 92 9.38 13.73 4.55
CA ALA A 92 8.06 14.29 4.83
C ALA A 92 7.32 14.61 3.52
N PRO A 93 6.02 14.25 3.40
CA PRO A 93 5.26 14.53 2.19
C PRO A 93 5.06 16.03 2.01
N ASP A 94 5.63 16.58 0.94
CA ASP A 94 5.13 17.82 0.32
C ASP A 94 3.92 17.42 -0.52
N PHE A 95 2.74 17.95 -0.22
CA PHE A 95 1.54 17.56 -0.97
C PHE A 95 1.58 17.91 -2.44
N ASN A 96 2.50 18.74 -2.93
CA ASN A 96 2.67 18.90 -4.38
C ASN A 96 3.53 17.80 -5.02
N TRP A 97 4.34 17.11 -4.23
CA TRP A 97 5.31 16.14 -4.70
C TRP A 97 5.74 15.18 -3.59
N PHE A 98 5.27 13.93 -3.63
CA PHE A 98 5.72 12.91 -2.68
C PHE A 98 5.59 11.50 -3.24
N THR A 99 6.39 10.58 -2.71
CA THR A 99 6.24 9.15 -2.96
C THR A 99 5.45 8.54 -1.81
N LEU A 100 4.33 7.89 -2.14
CA LEU A 100 3.60 7.02 -1.22
C LEU A 100 4.12 5.59 -1.39
N GLU A 101 4.44 4.95 -0.28
CA GLU A 101 4.78 3.53 -0.22
C GLU A 101 3.76 2.79 0.64
N LEU A 102 3.27 1.66 0.12
CA LEU A 102 2.44 0.70 0.83
C LEU A 102 3.16 -0.65 0.88
N GLN A 103 3.50 -1.08 2.08
CA GLN A 103 4.14 -2.38 2.30
C GLN A 103 3.19 -3.28 3.05
N ARG A 104 2.82 -4.42 2.45
CA ARG A 104 2.01 -5.44 3.11
C ARG A 104 2.85 -6.22 4.14
N VAL A 105 2.30 -6.47 5.32
CA VAL A 105 2.99 -7.14 6.45
C VAL A 105 2.28 -8.38 6.98
N SER A 106 1.20 -8.80 6.34
CA SER A 106 0.45 -10.02 6.62
C SER A 106 0.16 -10.78 5.32
N GLY A 107 -0.21 -12.06 5.43
CA GLY A 107 -0.55 -12.88 4.28
C GLY A 107 0.61 -13.65 3.66
N SER A 108 0.32 -14.40 2.58
CA SER A 108 1.25 -15.33 1.94
C SER A 108 1.97 -14.73 0.72
N ILE A 109 1.46 -13.64 0.16
CA ILE A 109 2.02 -12.88 -0.94
C ILE A 109 2.60 -11.57 -0.36
N PRO A 110 3.92 -11.43 -0.23
CA PRO A 110 4.51 -10.15 0.13
C PRO A 110 4.26 -9.14 -1.00
N GLU A 111 4.05 -7.89 -0.62
CA GLU A 111 3.85 -6.78 -1.56
C GLU A 111 4.54 -5.53 -1.06
N ASP A 112 5.26 -4.88 -1.95
CA ASP A 112 5.85 -3.57 -1.73
C ASP A 112 5.55 -2.69 -2.95
N GLY A 113 4.77 -1.64 -2.73
CA GLY A 113 4.29 -0.74 -3.79
C GLY A 113 4.75 0.69 -3.57
N HIS A 114 5.12 1.36 -4.66
CA HIS A 114 5.52 2.77 -4.63
C HIS A 114 4.82 3.56 -5.74
N VAL A 115 4.39 4.77 -5.42
CA VAL A 115 3.87 5.70 -6.42
C VAL A 115 4.28 7.14 -6.12
N LEU A 116 4.82 7.80 -7.15
CA LEU A 116 5.08 9.24 -7.10
C LEU A 116 3.81 10.02 -7.44
N LEU A 117 3.32 10.81 -6.49
CA LEU A 117 2.20 11.73 -6.64
C LEU A 117 2.74 13.14 -6.91
N SER A 118 2.24 13.78 -7.97
CA SER A 118 2.70 15.09 -8.41
C SER A 118 1.53 15.94 -8.90
N SER A 119 1.37 17.13 -8.32
CA SER A 119 0.36 18.12 -8.74
C SER A 119 0.77 18.93 -9.97
N ASN A 120 2.04 18.82 -10.38
CA ASN A 120 2.61 19.58 -11.47
C ASN A 120 2.64 18.81 -12.81
N ALA A 121 2.06 17.61 -12.84
CA ALA A 121 2.14 16.73 -13.99
C ALA A 121 0.83 16.74 -14.81
N ASN A 122 0.94 16.45 -16.10
CA ASN A 122 -0.10 16.68 -17.10
C ASN A 122 -1.12 15.53 -17.25
N GLY A 123 -1.39 14.76 -16.19
CA GLY A 123 -2.41 13.70 -16.19
C GLY A 123 -2.04 12.41 -16.95
N ALA A 124 -0.83 12.30 -17.53
CA ALA A 124 -0.43 11.19 -18.39
C ALA A 124 0.09 9.93 -17.64
N ALA A 125 0.59 10.04 -16.42
CA ALA A 125 1.02 8.91 -15.59
C ALA A 125 0.10 8.75 -14.36
N PRO A 126 -0.01 7.57 -13.72
CA PRO A 126 -1.00 7.33 -12.67
C PRO A 126 -1.00 8.43 -11.59
N GLY A 127 0.11 8.69 -10.92
CA GLY A 127 0.22 9.72 -9.88
C GLY A 127 0.05 11.18 -10.31
N THR A 128 -0.19 11.45 -11.60
CA THR A 128 -0.31 12.81 -12.17
C THR A 128 -1.75 13.33 -12.20
N LYS A 129 -2.71 12.51 -11.76
CA LYS A 129 -4.10 12.91 -11.47
C LYS A 129 -4.29 13.42 -10.05
N TRP A 130 -3.19 13.72 -9.36
CA TRP A 130 -3.18 14.32 -8.04
C TRP A 130 -3.36 15.83 -8.17
N ILE A 131 -4.52 16.34 -7.78
CA ILE A 131 -4.90 17.74 -8.01
C ILE A 131 -4.87 18.48 -6.68
N CYS A 132 -4.12 19.57 -6.60
CA CYS A 132 -3.99 20.39 -5.40
C CYS A 132 -4.50 21.81 -5.62
N VAL A 133 -5.14 22.35 -4.59
CA VAL A 133 -5.61 23.75 -4.52
C VAL A 133 -5.08 24.37 -3.24
N ASN A 134 -4.42 25.52 -3.37
CA ASN A 134 -3.96 26.33 -2.24
C ASN A 134 -5.07 27.24 -1.73
N ASP A 135 -5.11 27.45 -0.42
CA ASP A 135 -6.08 28.31 0.28
C ASP A 135 -7.54 28.11 -0.18
N PRO A 136 -8.04 26.86 -0.28
CA PRO A 136 -9.39 26.60 -0.82
C PRO A 136 -10.50 27.18 0.06
N GLN A 137 -10.23 27.37 1.36
CA GLN A 137 -11.15 27.95 2.34
C GLN A 137 -10.39 28.38 3.61
N PRO A 138 -10.97 29.22 4.48
CA PRO A 138 -10.34 29.63 5.72
C PRO A 138 -9.92 28.43 6.59
N GLY A 139 -8.66 28.45 7.05
CA GLY A 139 -8.09 27.41 7.90
C GLY A 139 -7.56 26.17 7.18
N ILE A 140 -7.54 26.16 5.85
CA ILE A 140 -6.91 25.13 5.02
C ILE A 140 -5.89 25.82 4.10
N GLU A 141 -4.61 25.45 4.22
CA GLU A 141 -3.51 26.02 3.41
C GLU A 141 -3.39 25.30 2.06
N ILE A 142 -3.60 23.98 2.05
CA ILE A 142 -3.58 23.16 0.84
C ILE A 142 -4.57 22.01 0.97
N SER A 143 -5.29 21.72 -0.11
CA SER A 143 -6.17 20.55 -0.23
C SER A 143 -5.91 19.87 -1.55
N CYS A 144 -5.69 18.56 -1.51
CA CYS A 144 -5.40 17.75 -2.66
C CYS A 144 -6.30 16.52 -2.72
N SER A 145 -6.64 16.09 -3.93
CA SER A 145 -7.41 14.86 -4.17
C SER A 145 -6.96 14.21 -5.47
N TYR A 146 -6.96 12.89 -5.50
CA TYR A 146 -6.69 12.12 -6.70
C TYR A 146 -7.98 11.95 -7.53
N ASP A 147 -7.92 12.25 -8.82
CA ASP A 147 -9.04 12.04 -9.74
C ASP A 147 -9.11 10.59 -10.23
N GLY A 148 -9.97 9.80 -9.58
CA GLY A 148 -10.30 8.43 -9.93
C GLY A 148 -9.69 7.39 -8.98
N VAL A 149 -9.37 6.21 -9.52
CA VAL A 149 -8.71 5.12 -8.79
C VAL A 149 -7.26 5.03 -9.24
N LEU A 150 -6.34 5.06 -8.28
CA LEU A 150 -4.92 4.90 -8.51
C LEU A 150 -4.56 3.42 -8.49
N GLN A 151 -3.90 2.94 -9.54
CA GLN A 151 -3.24 1.64 -9.55
C GLN A 151 -1.79 1.84 -9.14
N MET A 152 -1.40 1.22 -8.03
CA MET A 152 -0.02 1.19 -7.55
C MET A 152 0.54 -0.20 -7.87
N ASP A 153 1.57 -0.24 -8.71
CA ASP A 153 2.27 -1.50 -9.00
C ASP A 153 2.96 -2.01 -7.73
N VAL A 154 2.93 -3.33 -7.53
CA VAL A 154 3.56 -4.04 -6.40
C VAL A 154 4.48 -5.16 -6.88
N SER A 155 5.54 -5.45 -6.11
CA SER A 155 6.49 -6.55 -6.35
C SER A 155 6.57 -7.56 -5.22
#